data_AF-H8KAX7-F1
#
_entry.id   AF-H8KAX7-F1
#
_cell.length_a   1.000
_cell.length_b   1.000
_cell.length_c   1.000
_cell.angle_alpha   90.00
_cell.angle_beta   90.00
_cell.angle_gamma   90.00
#
_symmetry.space_group_name_H-M   'P 1'
#
loop_
_entity.id
_entity.type
_entity.pdbx_description
1 polymer ?
#
loop_
_entity_poly.entity_id
_entity_poly.type
_entity_poly.pdbx_seq_one_letter_code
_entity_poly.pdbx_strand_id
1 'polypeptide(L)' 'MIESYYPLGWRILKVKGRSNNDLIFHSGYVNGINSFIGFILSEELGIIILVNQEGSFPLKNGLGLGLII' A
#
# COMPACT_ATOMS: atom_id res chain seq x y z
N MET A 1 9.60 11.68 -6.64
CA MET A 1 9.90 10.29 -7.07
C MET A 1 9.59 9.38 -5.88
N ILE A 2 8.85 8.28 -6.11
CA ILE A 2 8.53 7.30 -5.07
C ILE A 2 9.45 6.10 -5.27
N GLU A 3 10.11 5.66 -4.21
CA GLU A 3 10.93 4.46 -4.18
C GLU A 3 10.13 3.32 -3.53
N SER A 4 10.23 2.10 -4.07
CA SER A 4 9.45 0.94 -3.62
C SER A 4 10.37 -0.23 -3.26
N TYR A 5 10.20 -0.78 -2.06
CA TYR A 5 10.97 -1.90 -1.52
C TYR A 5 10.04 -3.04 -1.08
N TYR A 6 10.49 -4.29 -1.18
CA TYR A 6 9.70 -5.47 -0.79
C TYR A 6 10.48 -6.42 0.13
N PRO A 7 10.56 -6.13 1.45
CA PRO A 7 11.14 -7.04 2.45
C PRO A 7 10.20 -8.24 2.77
N LEU A 8 10.27 -8.77 4.00
CA LEU A 8 9.57 -9.97 4.49
C LEU A 8 8.03 -9.88 4.44
N GLY A 9 7.46 -9.93 3.24
CA GLY A 9 6.02 -9.88 3.00
C GLY A 9 5.42 -8.47 2.99
N TRP A 10 6.18 -7.43 3.33
CA TRP A 10 5.71 -6.05 3.32
C TRP A 10 6.23 -5.30 2.10
N ARG A 11 5.49 -4.30 1.62
CA ARG A 11 5.96 -3.29 0.68
C ARG A 11 6.17 -1.98 1.41
N ILE A 12 7.27 -1.29 1.13
CA ILE A 12 7.58 0.04 1.69
C ILE A 12 7.68 1.04 0.55
N LEU A 13 6.91 2.13 0.64
CA LEU A 13 6.98 3.26 -0.28
C LEU A 13 7.61 4.44 0.43
N LYS A 14 8.71 4.94 -0.13
CA LYS A 14 9.40 6.12 0.36
C LYS A 14 9.22 7.27 -0.62
N VAL A 15 8.82 8.43 -0.13
CA VAL A 15 8.70 9.64 -0.95
C VAL A 15 9.99 10.43 -0.84
N LYS A 16 10.75 10.53 -1.94
CA LYS A 16 11.99 11.30 -1.97
C LYS A 16 11.75 12.74 -1.51
N GLY A 17 12.51 13.18 -0.51
CA GLY A 17 12.39 14.52 0.09
C GLY A 17 11.40 14.62 1.26
N ARG A 18 10.71 13.53 1.63
CA ARG A 18 9.93 13.44 2.87
C ARG A 18 10.49 12.31 3.73
N SER A 19 11.30 12.66 4.72
CA SER A 19 11.76 11.69 5.73
C SER A 19 10.60 11.31 6.65
N ASN A 20 10.61 10.06 7.12
CA ASN A 20 9.68 9.51 8.11
C ASN A 20 8.23 9.31 7.67
N ASN A 21 7.83 9.65 6.43
CA ASN A 21 6.49 9.37 5.91
C ASN A 21 6.47 8.15 4.98
N ASP A 22 7.13 7.08 5.44
CA ASP A 22 7.19 5.82 4.71
C ASP A 22 5.87 5.08 4.88
N LEU A 23 5.21 4.75 3.77
CA LEU A 23 4.04 3.88 3.81
C LEU A 23 4.51 2.42 3.78
N ILE A 24 4.26 1.69 4.84
CA ILE A 24 4.51 0.25 4.92
C ILE A 24 3.17 -0.45 4.78
N PHE A 25 3.05 -1.38 3.83
CA PHE A 25 1.75 -2.00 3.56
C PHE A 25 1.86 -3.41 2.96
N HIS A 26 0.76 -4.15 3.06
CA HIS A 26 0.55 -5.40 2.35
C HIS A 26 -0.85 -5.36 1.72
N SER A 27 -0.94 -5.84 0.48
CA SER A 27 -2.21 -5.97 -0.23
C SER A 27 -2.39 -7.42 -0.68
N GLY A 28 -3.62 -7.90 -0.61
CA GLY A 28 -3.99 -9.25 -1.00
C GLY A 28 -5.23 -9.24 -1.88
N TYR A 29 -5.34 -10.26 -2.71
CA TYR A 29 -6.52 -10.52 -3.54
C TYR A 29 -6.77 -12.02 -3.59
N VAL A 30 -7.99 -12.44 -3.21
CA VAL A 30 -8.45 -13.83 -3.32
C VAL A 30 -9.94 -13.81 -3.67
N ASN A 31 -10.30 -14.41 -4.81
CA ASN A 31 -11.70 -14.71 -5.19
C ASN A 31 -12.69 -13.53 -4.99
N GLY A 32 -12.39 -12.36 -5.57
CA GLY A 32 -13.24 -11.17 -5.44
C GLY A 32 -13.14 -10.44 -4.10
N ILE A 33 -12.31 -10.92 -3.16
CA ILE A 33 -11.98 -10.22 -1.92
C ILE A 33 -10.64 -9.51 -2.08
N ASN A 34 -10.64 -8.20 -1.90
CA ASN A 34 -9.46 -7.37 -1.84
C ASN A 34 -9.17 -6.98 -0.38
N SER A 35 -7.92 -7.15 0.06
CA SER A 35 -7.47 -6.73 1.37
C SER A 35 -6.30 -5.76 1.25
N PHE A 36 -6.28 -4.75 2.11
CA PHE A 36 -5.17 -3.83 2.28
C PHE A 36 -4.95 -3.59 3.77
N ILE A 37 -3.70 -3.62 4.19
CA ILE A 37 -3.26 -3.14 5.50
C ILE A 37 -2.04 -2.24 5.28
N GLY A 38 -2.06 -1.04 5.83
CA GLY A 38 -0.96 -0.09 5.70
C GLY A 38 -0.81 0.81 6.91
N PHE A 39 0.40 1.28 7.15
CA PHE A 39 0.74 2.13 8.28
C PHE A 39 1.84 3.14 7.96
N ILE A 40 1.75 4.30 8.61
CA ILE A 40 2.78 5.35 8.67
C ILE A 40 3.19 5.47 10.14
N LEU A 41 4.33 4.87 10.50
CA LEU A 41 4.75 4.74 11.91
C LEU A 41 4.96 6.08 12.61
N SER A 42 5.50 7.06 11.90
CA SER A 42 5.78 8.40 12.45
C SER A 42 4.52 9.19 12.80
N GLU A 43 3.38 8.82 12.21
CA GLU A 43 2.09 9.47 12.42
C GLU A 43 1.19 8.63 13.34
N GLU A 44 1.69 7.50 13.87
CA GLU A 44 0.90 6.51 14.61
C GLU A 44 -0.41 6.13 13.88
N LEU A 45 -0.35 6.13 12.54
CA LEU A 45 -1.51 6.00 11.68
C LEU A 45 -1.52 4.63 11.00
N GLY A 46 -2.64 3.92 11.13
CA GLY A 46 -2.90 2.65 10.46
C GLY A 46 -4.24 2.66 9.73
N ILE A 47 -4.28 2.02 8.56
CA ILE A 47 -5.48 1.87 7.74
C ILE A 47 -5.60 0.41 7.32
N ILE A 48 -6.80 -0.15 7.50
CA ILE A 48 -7.19 -1.47 6.99
C ILE A 48 -8.39 -1.27 6.08
N ILE A 49 -8.35 -1.84 4.88
CA ILE A 49 -9.45 -1.79 3.93
C ILE A 49 -9.72 -3.20 3.43
N LEU A 50 -10.97 -3.63 3.58
CA LEU A 50 -11.47 -4.93 3.12
C LEU A 50 -12.64 -4.68 2.18
N VAL A 51 -12.59 -5.24 0.98
CA VAL A 51 -13.65 -5.04 -0.02
C VAL A 51 -14.02 -6.38 -0.63
N ASN A 52 -15.32 -6.64 -0.73
CA ASN A 52 -15.90 -7.87 -1.32
C ASN A 52 -16.41 -7.64 -2.75
N GLN A 53 -15.67 -6.87 -3.55
CA GLN A 53 -16.04 -6.58 -4.92
C GLN A 53 -14.99 -7.14 -5.88
N GLU A 54 -15.48 -7.70 -6.98
CA GLU A 54 -14.64 -8.00 -8.14
C GLU A 54 -14.16 -6.68 -8.76
N GLY A 55 -12.85 -6.51 -8.86
CA GLY A 55 -12.21 -5.29 -9.35
C GLY A 55 -10.89 -5.02 -8.65
N SER A 56 -9.99 -4.29 -9.32
CA SER A 56 -8.73 -3.89 -8.71
C SER A 56 -8.97 -2.83 -7.64
N PHE A 57 -8.34 -3.00 -6.47
CA PHE A 57 -8.25 -1.93 -5.49
C PHE A 57 -7.60 -0.68 -6.13
N PRO A 58 -8.14 0.55 -5.94
CA PRO A 58 -7.62 1.76 -6.58
C PRO A 58 -6.29 2.27 -5.98
N LEU A 59 -5.42 1.35 -5.52
CA LEU A 59 -4.04 1.64 -5.11
C LEU A 59 -3.26 2.33 -6.24
N LYS A 60 -3.49 1.86 -7.47
CA LYS A 60 -2.83 2.39 -8.69
C LYS A 60 -3.13 3.87 -8.91
N ASN A 61 -4.39 4.27 -8.75
CA ASN A 61 -4.83 5.65 -9.00
C ASN A 61 -4.58 6.56 -7.81
N GLY A 62 -4.72 6.05 -6.58
CA GLY A 62 -4.55 6.84 -5.35
C GLY A 62 -3.08 7.15 -5.00
N LEU A 63 -2.15 6.26 -5.35
CA LEU A 63 -0.72 6.44 -5.03
C LEU A 63 0.14 6.82 -6.24
N GLY A 64 -0.45 6.94 -7.43
CA GLY A 64 0.28 7.24 -8.67
C GLY A 64 1.31 6.15 -9.04
N LEU A 65 1.14 4.95 -8.53
CA LEU A 65 2.06 3.83 -8.71
C LEU A 65 1.52 2.91 -9.81
N GLY A 66 2.13 2.98 -10.98
CA GLY A 66 1.98 2.00 -12.05
C GLY A 66 2.63 0.65 -11.72
N LEU A 67 2.36 0.09 -10.54
CA LEU A 67 2.84 -1.23 -10.14
C LEU A 67 1.78 -2.27 -10.45
N ILE A 68 2.18 -3.25 -11.26
CA ILE A 68 1.47 -4.51 -11.45
C ILE A 68 1.41 -5.19 -10.07
N ILE A 69 0.18 -5.51 -9.65
CA ILE A 69 -0.09 -6.35 -8.48
C ILE A 69 0.15 -7.79 -8.92
#